data_AF-A0A3D4W6S9-F1
#
_entry.id   AF-A0A3D4W6S9-F1
#
_cell.length_a   1.000
_cell.length_b   1.000
_cell.length_c   1.000
_cell.angle_alpha   90.00
_cell.angle_beta   90.00
_cell.angle_gamma   90.00
#
_symmetry.space_group_name_H-M   'P 1'
#
loop_
_entity.id
_entity.type
_entity.pdbx_description
1 polymer ?
#
loop_
_entity_poly.entity_id
_entity_poly.type
_entity_poly.pdbx_seq_one_letter_code
_entity_poly.pdbx_strand_id
1 'polypeptide(L)'
;MKPVNTGRIAIWKDALTPAEVKVMDMVAGRNADEHGYEREFRGSYPLLWLRSLPVLVYARLMNSAMRLGSLLPYGPASWVFMKLQVFYKIYRKAANRKTGS
;
A
#
# COMPACT_ATOMS: atom_id res chain seq x y z
N MET A 1 24.23 26.26 6.96
CA MET A 1 23.25 25.16 6.89
C MET A 1 22.98 24.84 5.43
N LYS A 2 23.00 23.56 5.02
CA LYS A 2 22.65 23.19 3.64
C LYS A 2 21.12 23.29 3.48
N PRO A 3 20.60 23.86 2.38
CA PRO A 3 19.16 23.97 2.17
C PRO A 3 18.54 22.56 2.15
N VAL A 4 17.50 22.36 2.96
CA VAL A 4 16.72 21.13 2.96
C VAL A 4 15.99 21.06 1.63
N ASN A 5 16.17 19.97 0.89
CA ASN A 5 15.52 19.76 -0.39
C ASN A 5 14.01 19.54 -0.17
N THR A 6 13.23 20.62 -0.23
CA THR A 6 11.77 20.64 -0.05
C THR A 6 11.02 20.07 -1.25
N GLY A 7 11.66 19.96 -2.42
CA GLY A 7 11.05 19.39 -3.63
C GLY A 7 10.70 17.90 -3.52
N ARG A 8 11.14 17.21 -2.45
CA ARG A 8 10.76 15.82 -2.16
C ARG A 8 9.62 15.67 -1.16
N ILE A 9 9.24 16.77 -0.49
CA ILE A 9 8.18 16.76 0.50
C ILE A 9 6.86 16.92 -0.25
N ALA A 10 5.92 16.01 0.00
CA ALA A 10 4.59 16.00 -0.59
C ALA A 10 4.48 15.79 -2.13
N ILE A 11 5.50 15.20 -2.79
CA ILE A 11 5.45 14.84 -4.23
C ILE A 11 4.16 14.06 -4.60
N TRP A 12 3.65 13.26 -3.67
CA TRP A 12 2.43 12.48 -3.87
C TRP A 12 1.21 13.34 -4.23
N LYS A 13 1.17 14.62 -3.84
CA LYS A 13 0.09 15.55 -4.20
C LYS A 13 0.07 15.86 -5.70
N ASP A 14 1.25 15.95 -6.31
CA ASP A 14 1.40 16.23 -7.74
C ASP A 14 1.41 14.96 -8.59
N ALA A 15 1.82 13.82 -8.00
CA ALA A 15 1.97 12.55 -8.69
C ALA A 15 0.70 11.69 -8.72
N LEU A 16 -0.24 11.91 -7.78
CA LEU A 16 -1.45 11.12 -7.64
C LEU A 16 -2.68 11.93 -8.03
N THR A 17 -3.64 11.27 -8.66
CA THR A 17 -4.96 11.84 -8.89
C THR A 17 -5.73 11.98 -7.57
N PRO A 18 -6.70 12.90 -7.46
CA PRO A 18 -7.52 13.05 -6.25
C PRO A 18 -8.22 11.75 -5.82
N ALA A 19 -8.59 10.90 -6.78
CA ALA A 19 -9.18 9.60 -6.50
C ALA A 19 -8.18 8.63 -5.84
N GLU A 20 -6.91 8.65 -6.25
CA GLU A 20 -5.84 7.83 -5.67
C GLU A 20 -5.43 8.33 -4.28
N VAL A 21 -5.33 9.66 -4.10
CA VAL A 21 -5.12 10.27 -2.78
C VAL A 21 -6.22 9.85 -1.81
N LYS A 22 -7.48 9.88 -2.26
CA LYS A 22 -8.64 9.44 -1.46
C LYS A 22 -8.58 7.96 -1.07
N VAL A 23 -8.12 7.09 -1.96
CA VAL A 23 -7.89 5.66 -1.64
C VAL A 23 -6.78 5.53 -0.61
N MET A 24 -5.66 6.24 -0.80
CA MET A 24 -4.53 6.22 0.12
C MET A 24 -4.91 6.69 1.52
N ASP A 25 -5.60 7.83 1.63
CA ASP A 25 -6.05 8.39 2.92
C ASP A 25 -7.02 7.46 3.64
N MET A 26 -7.86 6.73 2.89
CA MET A 26 -8.75 5.72 3.46
C MET A 26 -7.99 4.48 3.93
N VAL A 27 -6.99 4.02 3.17
CA VAL A 27 -6.19 2.82 3.50
C VAL A 27 -5.25 3.07 4.66
N ALA A 28 -4.52 4.19 4.64
CA ALA A 28 -3.60 4.57 5.70
C ALA A 28 -4.37 5.03 6.95
N GLY A 29 -5.48 5.73 6.77
CA GLY A 29 -6.41 6.10 7.83
C GLY A 29 -5.68 6.80 8.99
N ARG A 30 -5.93 6.31 10.20
CA ARG A 30 -5.34 6.86 11.43
C ARG A 30 -3.81 6.71 11.50
N ASN A 31 -3.24 5.69 10.83
CA ASN A 31 -1.79 5.49 10.81
C ASN A 31 -1.07 6.64 10.08
N ALA A 32 -1.72 7.28 9.10
CA ALA A 32 -1.15 8.43 8.40
C ALA A 32 -0.90 9.59 9.37
N ASP A 33 -1.90 9.93 10.18
CA ASP A 33 -1.81 11.01 11.18
C ASP A 33 -0.72 10.72 12.21
N GLU A 34 -0.62 9.47 12.68
CA GLU A 34 0.39 9.04 13.65
C GLU A 34 1.84 9.17 13.13
N HIS A 35 2.03 9.10 11.81
CA HIS A 35 3.32 9.26 11.16
C HIS A 35 3.55 10.69 10.62
N GLY A 36 2.69 11.65 10.99
CA GLY A 36 2.82 13.05 10.61
C GLY A 36 2.40 13.36 9.18
N TYR A 37 1.65 12.48 8.52
CA TYR A 37 1.06 12.77 7.20
C TYR A 37 -0.23 13.57 7.36
N GLU A 38 -0.33 14.67 6.63
CA GLU A 38 -1.58 15.43 6.53
C GLU A 38 -2.52 14.79 5.50
N ARG A 39 -3.59 14.17 6.00
CA ARG A 39 -4.67 13.64 5.17
C ARG A 39 -5.56 14.74 4.59
N GLU A 40 -5.82 14.65 3.30
CA GLU A 40 -6.73 15.54 2.57
C GLU A 40 -8.18 15.07 2.71
N PHE A 41 -8.41 13.76 2.66
CA PHE A 41 -9.74 13.15 2.78
C PHE A 41 -9.88 12.39 4.10
N ARG A 42 -10.55 12.99 5.10
CA ARG A 42 -10.75 12.39 6.44
C ARG A 42 -12.05 11.61 6.63
N GLY A 43 -12.76 11.30 5.55
CA GLY A 43 -14.08 10.66 5.58
C GLY A 43 -14.07 9.12 5.57
N SER A 44 -15.20 8.52 5.92
CA SER A 44 -15.46 7.09 5.74
C SER A 44 -16.13 6.86 4.38
N TYR A 45 -15.55 6.00 3.54
CA TYR A 45 -16.07 5.70 2.21
C TYR A 45 -16.41 4.21 2.08
N PRO A 46 -17.61 3.76 2.52
CA PRO A 46 -17.94 2.34 2.63
C PRO A 46 -17.80 1.58 1.31
N LEU A 47 -18.20 2.18 0.20
CA LEU A 47 -18.14 1.57 -1.12
C LEU A 47 -16.69 1.43 -1.63
N LEU A 48 -15.87 2.44 -1.36
CA LEU A 48 -14.45 2.43 -1.68
C LEU A 48 -13.72 1.40 -0.80
N TRP A 49 -14.08 1.32 0.47
CA TRP A 49 -13.57 0.35 1.42
C TRP A 49 -13.88 -1.08 0.98
N LEU A 50 -15.14 -1.35 0.59
CA LEU A 50 -15.57 -2.65 0.08
C LEU A 50 -14.80 -3.06 -1.18
N ARG A 51 -14.59 -2.14 -2.13
CA ARG A 51 -13.76 -2.37 -3.32
C ARG A 51 -12.29 -2.62 -2.99
N SER A 52 -11.81 -2.03 -1.90
CA SER A 52 -10.41 -2.14 -1.44
C SER A 52 -10.15 -3.38 -0.59
N LEU A 53 -11.20 -4.05 -0.10
CA LEU A 53 -11.08 -5.24 0.76
C LEU A 53 -10.16 -6.33 0.19
N PRO A 54 -10.24 -6.73 -1.10
CA PRO A 54 -9.36 -7.77 -1.62
C PRO A 54 -7.88 -7.40 -1.48
N VAL A 55 -7.54 -6.13 -1.69
CA VAL A 55 -6.18 -5.61 -1.59
C VAL A 55 -5.74 -5.50 -0.13
N LEU A 56 -6.61 -5.01 0.74
CA LEU A 56 -6.35 -4.89 2.17
C LEU A 56 -6.14 -6.26 2.83
N VAL A 57 -6.97 -7.24 2.49
CA VAL A 57 -6.84 -8.63 2.95
C VAL A 57 -5.53 -9.21 2.47
N TYR A 58 -5.20 -9.03 1.18
CA TYR A 58 -3.93 -9.47 0.63
C TYR A 58 -2.73 -8.82 1.34
N ALA A 59 -2.75 -7.50 1.53
CA ALA A 59 -1.69 -6.78 2.23
C ALA A 59 -1.53 -7.27 3.67
N ARG A 60 -2.62 -7.58 4.37
CA ARG A 60 -2.58 -8.09 5.74
C ARG A 60 -2.03 -9.52 5.80
N LEU A 61 -2.41 -10.39 4.86
CA LEU A 61 -1.84 -11.74 4.73
C LEU A 61 -0.34 -11.68 4.44
N MET A 62 0.05 -10.83 3.49
CA MET A 62 1.45 -10.58 3.13
C MET A 62 2.27 -10.12 4.35
N ASN A 63 1.77 -9.11 5.07
CA ASN A 63 2.47 -8.54 6.21
C ASN A 63 2.57 -9.55 7.38
N SER A 64 1.53 -10.37 7.58
CA SER A 64 1.54 -11.46 8.56
C SER A 64 2.55 -12.55 8.17
N ALA A 65 2.59 -12.94 6.90
CA ALA A 65 3.56 -13.89 6.37
C ALA A 65 5.00 -13.38 6.48
N MET A 66 5.24 -12.10 6.22
CA MET A 66 6.55 -11.46 6.41
C MET A 66 6.96 -11.46 7.89
N ARG A 67 6.05 -11.12 8.82
CA ARG A 67 6.32 -11.19 10.26
C ARG A 67 6.63 -12.61 10.73
N LEU A 68 5.84 -13.59 10.32
CA LEU A 68 6.10 -15.00 10.64
C LEU A 68 7.42 -15.49 10.01
N GLY A 69 7.70 -15.07 8.78
CA GLY A 69 8.96 -15.34 8.09
C GLY A 69 10.17 -14.73 8.80
N SER A 70 10.02 -13.54 9.40
CA SER A 70 11.11 -12.88 10.14
C SER A 70 11.55 -13.60 11.41
N LEU A 71 10.71 -14.51 11.94
CA LEU A 71 11.03 -15.36 13.08
C LEU A 71 11.69 -16.69 12.67
N LEU A 72 11.76 -16.98 11.36
CA LEU A 72 12.32 -18.23 10.84
C LEU A 72 13.79 -18.06 10.43
N PRO A 73 14.60 -19.14 10.47
CA PRO A 73 15.95 -19.16 9.91
C PRO A 73 15.96 -18.77 8.42
N TYR A 74 17.08 -18.21 7.95
CA TYR A 74 17.20 -17.55 6.65
C TYR A 74 16.71 -18.37 5.44
N GLY A 75 16.84 -19.71 5.48
CA GLY A 75 16.40 -20.62 4.42
C GLY A 75 14.89 -20.56 4.13
N PRO A 76 14.03 -21.03 5.06
CA PRO A 76 12.58 -20.99 4.88
C PRO A 76 12.01 -19.57 4.73
N ALA A 77 12.59 -18.58 5.41
CA ALA A 77 12.17 -17.18 5.27
C ALA A 77 12.32 -16.66 3.83
N SER A 78 13.45 -16.96 3.18
CA SER A 78 13.72 -16.56 1.80
C SER A 78 12.79 -17.24 0.78
N TRP A 79 12.45 -18.52 1.00
CA TRP A 79 11.52 -19.26 0.15
C TRP A 79 10.09 -18.67 0.18
N VAL A 80 9.60 -18.32 1.37
CA VAL A 80 8.31 -17.66 1.56
C VAL A 80 8.30 -16.30 0.86
N PHE A 81 9.37 -15.51 1.02
CA PHE A 81 9.51 -14.21 0.37
C PHE A 81 9.46 -14.29 -1.16
N MET A 82 10.13 -15.28 -1.77
CA MET A 82 10.10 -15.47 -3.22
C MET A 82 8.72 -15.89 -3.74
N LYS A 83 8.00 -16.77 -3.04
CA LYS A 83 6.64 -17.18 -3.42
C LYS A 83 5.64 -16.02 -3.33
N LEU A 84 5.79 -15.16 -2.32
CA LEU A 84 4.97 -13.96 -2.14
C LEU A 84 5.10 -12.98 -3.33
N GLN A 85 6.29 -12.83 -3.91
CA GLN A 85 6.49 -11.98 -5.10
C GLN A 85 5.75 -12.50 -6.35
N VAL A 86 5.54 -13.81 -6.48
CA VAL A 86 4.81 -14.40 -7.60
C VAL A 86 3.32 -13.99 -7.55
N PHE A 87 2.73 -13.97 -6.35
CA PHE A 87 1.35 -13.52 -6.18
C PHE A 87 1.15 -12.05 -6.54
N TYR A 88 2.10 -11.18 -6.20
CA TYR A 88 2.05 -9.78 -6.61
C TYR A 88 2.05 -9.61 -8.15
N LYS A 89 2.85 -10.41 -8.86
CA LYS A 89 2.85 -10.43 -10.34
C LYS A 89 1.50 -10.86 -10.90
N ILE A 90 0.84 -11.85 -10.30
CA ILE A 90 -0.48 -12.32 -10.72
C ILE A 90 -1.55 -11.25 -10.45
N TYR A 91 -1.54 -10.64 -9.28
CA TYR A 91 -2.45 -9.53 -8.93
C TYR A 91 -2.30 -8.37 -9.91
N ARG A 92 -1.06 -7.93 -10.19
CA ARG A 92 -0.79 -6.85 -11.16
C ARG A 92 -1.27 -7.20 -12.57
N LYS A 93 -1.10 -8.45 -13.00
CA LYS A 93 -1.58 -8.94 -14.31
C LYS A 93 -3.11 -8.94 -14.37
N ALA A 94 -3.79 -9.29 -13.28
CA ALA A 94 -5.26 -9.25 -13.20
C ALA A 94 -5.80 -7.81 -13.14
N ALA A 95 -5.11 -6.90 -12.43
CA ALA A 95 -5.48 -5.49 -12.35
C ALA A 95 -5.29 -4.77 -13.70
N ASN A 96 -4.16 -4.98 -14.38
CA ASN A 96 -3.89 -4.38 -15.70
C ASN A 96 -4.83 -4.88 -16.82
N ARG A 97 -5.44 -6.06 -16.66
CA ARG A 97 -6.46 -6.55 -17.61
C ARG A 97 -7.77 -5.76 -17.55
N LYS A 98 -8.06 -5.07 -16.45
CA LYS A 98 -9.28 -4.25 -16.32
C LYS A 98 -9.14 -2.82 -16.85
N THR A 99 -7.91 -2.33 -17.03
CA THR A 99 -7.62 -0.98 -17.56
C THR A 99 -7.42 -0.93 -19.08
N GLY A 100 -7.50 -2.08 -19.76
CA GLY A 100 -7.33 -2.21 -21.21
C GLY A 100 -8.58 -2.69 -21.94
N SER A 101 -9.75 -2.14 -21.60
CA SER A 101 -11.00 -2.30 -22.36
C SER A 101 -11.79 -1.00 -22.40
#